data_AF-W0QF08-F1
#
_entry.id   AF-W0QF08-F1
#
_cell.length_a   1.000
_cell.length_b   1.000
_cell.length_c   1.000
_cell.angle_alpha   90.00
_cell.angle_beta   90.00
_cell.angle_gamma   90.00
#
_symmetry.space_group_name_H-M   'P 1'
#
loop_
_entity.id
_entity.type
_entity.pdbx_description
1 polymer ?
#
loop_
_entity_poly.entity_id
_entity_poly.type
_entity_poly.pdbx_seq_one_letter_code
_entity_poly.pdbx_strand_id
1 'polypeptide(L)'
;MTDYLDNSNKQLKLALQLVSGYAGENLSWRYPDSDPKAYTNINTYIKMAKTAEQGKFHTLFIADTPSLGGAGGGVDLTGKSPFFPMEPMTMLAAVATHTQKIGMVATFSTTYNLPYNLARQLKTLDIISGGRVGWNAVTTGTPHTAYNFGNKPLPDTTTRYEMADEMVTAVQSLWGSFGENAYIADQKTGEFIQMDKLNAVNFNGKYYQTKGPLPIPPSPQGQPPIFQAGPSFEGVELAGKFASGVYANPFTIEDARHYRNVLKQSAVAHGRNPNEINMFSGFMTTVADTREAALDRRRELIGFMPEAEFLGQIRYLSAMVGVDLQKFDLKQPLDPEILDHLSPNPQDPRSRNAVELFKQGYSPTDVLAMGAINYHPVVVGTPDDVADFMEEWFKAGATDGFSIVPESQQGVADFVEKVVPILQQRGLYHLDYQGDTLREHLGVAYQYGVRT
;
A
#
# COMPACT_ATOMS: atom_id res chain seq x y z
N MET A 1 13.66 -10.63 26.58
CA MET A 1 12.77 -11.80 26.46
C MET A 1 11.79 -11.49 25.35
N THR A 2 12.11 -11.95 24.15
CA THR A 2 11.31 -11.74 22.94
C THR A 2 10.27 -12.85 22.86
N ASP A 3 9.04 -12.56 23.30
CA ASP A 3 7.88 -13.33 22.88
C ASP A 3 7.69 -13.12 21.38
N TYR A 4 8.41 -13.90 20.57
CA TYR A 4 7.96 -14.24 19.23
C TYR A 4 6.73 -15.12 19.42
N LEU A 5 5.59 -14.46 19.66
CA LEU A 5 4.29 -15.07 19.81
C LEU A 5 4.11 -16.13 18.73
N ASP A 6 3.76 -17.32 19.17
CA ASP A 6 3.39 -18.45 18.35
C ASP A 6 2.40 -18.01 17.25
N ASN A 7 2.88 -17.95 16.01
CA ASN A 7 2.07 -17.64 14.83
C ASN A 7 1.29 -18.87 14.35
N SER A 8 1.35 -20.02 15.04
CA SER A 8 0.76 -21.30 14.59
C SER A 8 -0.73 -21.22 14.23
N ASN A 9 -1.47 -20.28 14.82
CA ASN A 9 -2.89 -20.06 14.57
C ASN A 9 -3.23 -18.75 13.83
N LYS A 10 -2.23 -17.97 13.38
CA LYS A 10 -2.46 -16.72 12.64
C LYS A 10 -2.38 -16.97 11.13
N GLN A 11 -3.32 -16.39 10.41
CA GLN A 11 -3.32 -16.34 8.95
C GLN A 11 -2.80 -15.00 8.47
N LEU A 12 -2.07 -15.00 7.35
CA LEU A 12 -1.57 -13.79 6.73
C LEU A 12 -2.71 -12.99 6.10
N LYS A 13 -2.55 -11.67 6.05
CA LYS A 13 -3.50 -10.77 5.38
C LYS A 13 -2.95 -10.31 4.04
N LEU A 14 -3.82 -10.08 3.06
CA LEU A 14 -3.40 -9.59 1.73
C LEU A 14 -4.06 -8.26 1.38
N ALA A 15 -3.23 -7.31 0.98
CA ALA A 15 -3.65 -6.09 0.32
C ALA A 15 -3.21 -6.14 -1.15
N LEU A 16 -4.11 -5.86 -2.10
CA LEU A 16 -3.73 -5.68 -3.50
C LEU A 16 -3.41 -4.21 -3.72
N GLN A 17 -2.14 -3.89 -3.91
CA GLN A 17 -1.71 -2.53 -4.16
C GLN A 17 -1.80 -2.19 -5.65
N LEU A 18 -2.64 -1.20 -5.93
CA LEU A 18 -2.87 -0.64 -7.25
C LEU A 18 -2.27 0.75 -7.27
N VAL A 19 -1.18 0.92 -8.03
CA VAL A 19 -0.63 2.26 -8.31
C VAL A 19 -1.25 2.86 -9.56
N SER A 20 -1.71 2.05 -10.51
CA SER A 20 -2.45 2.55 -11.69
C SER A 20 -3.44 1.51 -12.22
N GLY A 21 -4.11 1.85 -13.33
CA GLY A 21 -4.95 0.91 -14.08
C GLY A 21 -4.15 -0.23 -14.72
N TYR A 22 -2.82 -0.15 -14.68
CA TYR A 22 -1.89 -1.17 -15.19
C TYR A 22 -1.22 -1.98 -14.06
N ALA A 23 -1.80 -2.00 -12.86
CA ALA A 23 -1.19 -2.57 -11.66
C ALA A 23 0.14 -1.88 -11.30
N GLY A 24 1.23 -2.63 -11.13
CA GLY A 24 2.47 -2.20 -10.49
C GLY A 24 3.51 -1.49 -11.35
N GLU A 25 3.45 -1.64 -12.69
CA GLU A 25 4.50 -1.18 -13.60
C GLU A 25 3.95 -0.26 -14.69
N ASN A 26 4.52 0.93 -14.83
CA ASN A 26 4.05 1.96 -15.78
C ASN A 26 4.39 1.68 -17.25
N LEU A 27 5.21 0.66 -17.53
CA LEU A 27 5.51 0.17 -18.88
C LEU A 27 4.62 -1.00 -19.28
N SER A 28 3.89 -1.62 -18.34
CA SER A 28 3.07 -2.81 -18.59
C SER A 28 1.86 -2.54 -19.49
N TRP A 29 1.50 -1.26 -19.72
CA TRP A 29 0.49 -0.87 -20.72
C TRP A 29 0.82 -1.35 -22.14
N ARG A 30 2.10 -1.67 -22.40
CA ARG A 30 2.59 -2.15 -23.69
C ARG A 30 2.54 -3.67 -23.85
N TYR A 31 2.25 -4.41 -22.79
CA TYR A 31 2.08 -5.86 -22.94
C TYR A 31 0.93 -6.17 -23.91
N PRO A 32 1.04 -7.21 -24.73
CA PRO A 32 -0.02 -7.58 -25.68
C PRO A 32 -1.36 -7.92 -25.03
N ASP A 33 -1.36 -8.36 -23.77
CA ASP A 33 -2.53 -8.74 -22.97
C ASP A 33 -3.09 -7.60 -22.11
N SER A 34 -2.45 -6.42 -22.09
CA SER A 34 -2.92 -5.24 -21.37
C SER A 34 -3.94 -4.44 -22.20
N ASP A 35 -4.99 -3.90 -21.54
CA ASP A 35 -5.84 -2.86 -22.15
C ASP A 35 -5.06 -1.53 -22.22
N PRO A 36 -4.66 -1.02 -23.40
CA PRO A 36 -3.86 0.21 -23.52
C PRO A 36 -4.64 1.47 -23.13
N LYS A 37 -5.93 1.36 -22.81
CA LYS A 37 -6.78 2.46 -22.29
C LYS A 37 -7.09 2.31 -20.80
N ALA A 38 -6.45 1.36 -20.10
CA ALA A 38 -6.76 1.06 -18.71
C ALA A 38 -6.60 2.25 -17.75
N TYR A 39 -5.75 3.23 -18.07
CA TYR A 39 -5.55 4.41 -17.23
C TYR A 39 -6.87 5.16 -16.92
N THR A 40 -7.73 5.34 -17.92
CA THR A 40 -9.01 6.06 -17.80
C THR A 40 -10.22 5.13 -17.74
N ASN A 41 -10.02 3.82 -17.80
CA ASN A 41 -11.09 2.83 -17.83
C ASN A 41 -11.40 2.31 -16.42
N ILE A 42 -12.48 2.82 -15.80
CA ILE A 42 -12.91 2.39 -14.47
C ILE A 42 -13.21 0.88 -14.40
N ASN A 43 -13.65 0.27 -15.50
CA ASN A 43 -13.96 -1.16 -15.53
C ASN A 43 -12.73 -2.03 -15.29
N THR A 44 -11.53 -1.53 -15.59
CA THR A 44 -10.29 -2.25 -15.29
C THR A 44 -10.07 -2.36 -13.79
N TYR A 45 -10.28 -1.27 -13.03
CA TYR A 45 -10.19 -1.30 -11.57
C TYR A 45 -11.30 -2.17 -10.96
N ILE A 46 -12.52 -2.12 -11.49
CA ILE A 46 -13.62 -2.99 -11.06
C ILE A 46 -13.27 -4.47 -11.30
N LYS A 47 -12.68 -4.80 -12.45
CA LYS A 47 -12.24 -6.18 -12.76
C LYS A 47 -11.17 -6.65 -11.77
N MET A 48 -10.11 -5.85 -11.57
CA MET A 48 -9.05 -6.18 -10.61
C MET A 48 -9.59 -6.33 -9.19
N ALA A 49 -10.52 -5.47 -8.77
CA ALA A 49 -11.18 -5.54 -7.47
C ALA A 49 -11.97 -6.84 -7.28
N LYS A 50 -12.74 -7.25 -8.29
CA LYS A 50 -13.50 -8.51 -8.27
C LYS A 50 -12.58 -9.73 -8.27
N THR A 51 -11.52 -9.71 -9.05
CA THR A 51 -10.51 -10.78 -9.06
C THR A 51 -9.85 -10.90 -7.69
N ALA A 52 -9.44 -9.78 -7.08
CA ALA A 52 -8.89 -9.78 -5.73
C ALA A 52 -9.89 -10.31 -4.67
N GLU A 53 -11.16 -9.91 -4.76
CA GLU A 53 -12.23 -10.40 -3.88
C GLU A 53 -12.49 -11.90 -4.04
N GLN A 54 -12.41 -12.43 -5.26
CA GLN A 54 -12.47 -13.87 -5.52
C GLN A 54 -11.29 -14.60 -4.87
N GLY A 55 -10.09 -14.02 -4.93
CA GLY A 55 -8.90 -14.46 -4.22
C GLY A 55 -8.89 -14.13 -2.72
N LYS A 56 -10.01 -13.67 -2.16
CA LYS A 56 -10.23 -13.39 -0.74
C LYS A 56 -9.32 -12.30 -0.16
N PHE A 57 -8.79 -11.40 -0.98
CA PHE A 57 -7.96 -10.29 -0.51
C PHE A 57 -8.68 -9.47 0.57
N HIS A 58 -7.96 -9.05 1.59
CA HIS A 58 -8.56 -8.32 2.71
C HIS A 58 -8.88 -6.88 2.32
N THR A 59 -8.02 -6.27 1.49
CA THR A 59 -8.24 -4.92 1.02
C THR A 59 -7.59 -4.66 -0.34
N LEU A 60 -8.15 -3.72 -1.08
CA LEU A 60 -7.41 -2.97 -2.08
C LEU A 60 -6.62 -1.87 -1.39
N PHE A 61 -5.43 -1.56 -1.91
CA PHE A 61 -4.68 -0.38 -1.53
C PHE A 61 -4.42 0.49 -2.76
N ILE A 62 -4.99 1.68 -2.77
CA ILE A 62 -4.80 2.65 -3.84
C ILE A 62 -3.86 3.74 -3.35
N ALA A 63 -2.60 3.64 -3.78
CA ALA A 63 -1.60 4.65 -3.50
C ALA A 63 -1.87 5.91 -4.34
N ASP A 64 -1.50 7.07 -3.80
CA ASP A 64 -1.69 8.35 -4.49
C ASP A 64 -0.58 9.33 -4.15
N THR A 65 -0.25 10.15 -5.12
CA THR A 65 0.50 11.39 -4.95
C THR A 65 -0.09 12.36 -5.96
N PRO A 66 -0.66 13.50 -5.52
CA PRO A 66 -1.37 14.42 -6.40
C PRO A 66 -0.41 15.30 -7.24
N SER A 67 0.50 14.66 -7.95
CA SER A 67 1.41 15.26 -8.93
C SER A 67 1.78 14.25 -10.01
N LEU A 68 1.99 14.75 -11.24
CA LEU A 68 2.27 13.92 -12.42
C LEU A 68 3.49 13.02 -12.24
N GLY A 69 4.56 13.56 -11.63
CA GLY A 69 5.81 12.83 -11.42
C GLY A 69 5.81 11.92 -10.20
N GLY A 70 4.72 11.92 -9.42
CA GLY A 70 4.63 11.12 -8.21
C GLY A 70 5.76 11.41 -7.21
N ALA A 71 6.06 10.43 -6.36
CA ALA A 71 7.15 10.53 -5.40
C ALA A 71 8.55 10.63 -6.04
N GLY A 72 8.73 10.12 -7.27
CA GLY A 72 10.00 10.07 -7.99
C GLY A 72 10.32 11.29 -8.87
N GLY A 73 9.38 12.21 -9.08
CA GLY A 73 9.60 13.46 -9.81
C GLY A 73 9.72 13.36 -11.33
N GLY A 74 9.51 12.19 -11.93
CA GLY A 74 9.61 12.00 -13.38
C GLY A 74 8.35 12.47 -14.12
N VAL A 75 8.43 13.59 -14.84
CA VAL A 75 7.27 14.16 -15.58
C VAL A 75 7.21 13.77 -17.05
N ASP A 76 8.25 13.12 -17.58
CA ASP A 76 8.27 12.65 -18.96
C ASP A 76 7.50 11.33 -19.08
N LEU A 77 6.34 11.40 -19.73
CA LEU A 77 5.46 10.26 -20.00
C LEU A 77 5.63 9.71 -21.43
N THR A 78 6.65 10.15 -22.17
CA THR A 78 6.92 9.64 -23.51
C THR A 78 7.22 8.13 -23.43
N GLY A 79 6.25 7.32 -23.88
CA GLY A 79 6.35 5.85 -23.84
C GLY A 79 5.89 5.20 -22.53
N LYS A 80 5.31 5.96 -21.58
CA LYS A 80 4.91 5.47 -20.25
C LYS A 80 3.49 5.90 -19.88
N SER A 81 2.83 5.13 -19.03
CA SER A 81 1.62 5.62 -18.34
C SER A 81 2.00 6.51 -17.15
N PRO A 82 1.08 7.37 -16.68
CA PRO A 82 1.18 7.93 -15.34
C PRO A 82 1.31 6.81 -14.30
N PHE A 83 2.11 7.05 -13.25
CA PHE A 83 2.40 6.05 -12.23
C PHE A 83 1.27 5.88 -11.20
N PHE A 84 0.56 6.97 -10.91
CA PHE A 84 -0.55 7.03 -9.94
C PHE A 84 -1.91 7.07 -10.66
N PRO A 85 -3.03 6.72 -9.99
CA PRO A 85 -4.35 6.76 -10.60
C PRO A 85 -4.84 8.21 -10.77
N MET A 86 -6.00 8.41 -11.40
CA MET A 86 -6.57 9.75 -11.60
C MET A 86 -6.93 10.47 -10.29
N GLU A 87 -7.86 9.92 -9.52
CA GLU A 87 -8.27 10.42 -8.20
C GLU A 87 -8.90 9.25 -7.40
N PRO A 88 -8.38 8.90 -6.20
CA PRO A 88 -8.81 7.69 -5.51
C PRO A 88 -10.25 7.69 -4.96
N MET A 89 -10.77 8.81 -4.46
CA MET A 89 -12.08 8.84 -3.78
C MET A 89 -13.23 8.49 -4.73
N THR A 90 -13.27 9.15 -5.88
CA THR A 90 -14.29 8.94 -6.92
C THR A 90 -14.17 7.56 -7.56
N MET A 91 -12.94 7.09 -7.74
CA MET A 91 -12.68 5.73 -8.22
C MET A 91 -13.18 4.67 -7.24
N LEU A 92 -12.87 4.82 -5.94
CA LEU A 92 -13.36 3.90 -4.91
C LEU A 92 -14.88 3.93 -4.79
N ALA A 93 -15.54 5.06 -4.98
CA ALA A 93 -17.01 5.13 -5.01
C ALA A 93 -17.61 4.24 -6.12
N ALA A 94 -16.96 4.15 -7.28
CA ALA A 94 -17.39 3.25 -8.35
C ALA A 94 -17.07 1.77 -8.04
N VAL A 95 -15.90 1.48 -7.46
CA VAL A 95 -15.50 0.10 -7.10
C VAL A 95 -16.36 -0.47 -5.96
N ALA A 96 -16.72 0.37 -4.98
CA ALA A 96 -17.47 -0.03 -3.80
C ALA A 96 -18.81 -0.69 -4.16
N THR A 97 -19.49 -0.22 -5.21
CA THR A 97 -20.80 -0.74 -5.63
C THR A 97 -20.71 -2.04 -6.44
N HIS A 98 -19.50 -2.50 -6.78
CA HIS A 98 -19.25 -3.68 -7.60
C HIS A 98 -18.54 -4.82 -6.85
N THR A 99 -18.35 -4.66 -5.54
CA THR A 99 -17.71 -5.62 -4.62
C THR A 99 -18.55 -5.72 -3.34
N GLN A 100 -18.40 -6.81 -2.58
CA GLN A 100 -19.25 -7.10 -1.43
C GLN A 100 -18.51 -7.21 -0.09
N LYS A 101 -17.27 -7.69 -0.11
CA LYS A 101 -16.48 -8.06 1.06
C LYS A 101 -15.15 -7.34 1.09
N ILE A 102 -14.43 -7.23 -0.03
CA ILE A 102 -13.07 -6.68 -0.02
C ILE A 102 -13.05 -5.24 0.51
N GLY A 103 -12.12 -4.97 1.42
CA GLY A 103 -11.82 -3.63 1.89
C GLY A 103 -11.24 -2.72 0.81
N MET A 104 -11.28 -1.42 1.04
CA MET A 104 -10.76 -0.40 0.13
C MET A 104 -10.06 0.68 0.93
N VAL A 105 -8.73 0.68 0.87
CA VAL A 105 -7.88 1.68 1.49
C VAL A 105 -7.31 2.56 0.40
N ALA A 106 -7.49 3.88 0.52
CA ALA A 106 -6.84 4.84 -0.37
C ALA A 106 -6.03 5.85 0.41
N THR A 107 -4.99 6.35 -0.24
CA THR A 107 -4.16 7.45 0.24
C THR A 107 -4.91 8.76 0.12
N PHE A 108 -5.04 9.48 1.23
CA PHE A 108 -5.49 10.87 1.24
C PHE A 108 -4.55 11.70 2.12
N SER A 109 -4.00 12.77 1.54
CA SER A 109 -3.02 13.63 2.19
C SER A 109 -3.62 14.34 3.40
N THR A 110 -2.92 14.29 4.54
CA THR A 110 -3.22 15.14 5.70
C THR A 110 -2.77 16.59 5.49
N THR A 111 -1.88 16.84 4.53
CA THR A 111 -1.29 18.16 4.26
C THR A 111 -2.22 19.07 3.45
N TYR A 112 -2.93 18.51 2.47
CA TYR A 112 -3.67 19.31 1.48
C TYR A 112 -5.20 19.19 1.55
N ASN A 113 -5.72 18.42 2.49
CA ASN A 113 -7.15 18.34 2.75
C ASN A 113 -7.56 19.26 3.91
N LEU A 114 -8.87 19.52 4.00
CA LEU A 114 -9.49 20.12 5.18
C LEU A 114 -10.27 19.04 5.94
N PRO A 115 -10.22 19.01 7.30
CA PRO A 115 -10.79 17.92 8.08
C PRO A 115 -12.28 17.66 7.80
N TYR A 116 -13.09 18.72 7.70
CA TYR A 116 -14.54 18.55 7.49
C TYR A 116 -14.89 17.90 6.15
N ASN A 117 -14.20 18.29 5.07
CA ASN A 117 -14.43 17.72 3.75
C ASN A 117 -14.00 16.26 3.69
N LEU A 118 -12.80 15.97 4.22
CA LEU A 118 -12.25 14.61 4.22
C LEU A 118 -13.09 13.67 5.09
N ALA A 119 -13.47 14.11 6.30
CA ALA A 119 -14.34 13.34 7.19
C ALA A 119 -15.68 13.00 6.51
N ARG A 120 -16.29 13.98 5.82
CA ARG A 120 -17.55 13.80 5.09
C ARG A 120 -17.40 12.80 3.95
N GLN A 121 -16.37 12.95 3.12
CA GLN A 121 -16.15 12.08 1.97
C GLN A 121 -15.88 10.62 2.39
N LEU A 122 -14.96 10.43 3.34
CA LEU A 122 -14.62 9.10 3.85
C LEU A 122 -15.83 8.43 4.51
N LYS A 123 -16.58 9.15 5.34
CA LYS A 123 -17.76 8.59 6.03
C LYS A 123 -18.88 8.23 5.07
N THR A 124 -19.14 9.07 4.06
CA THR A 124 -20.12 8.77 3.01
C THR A 124 -19.72 7.52 2.24
N LEU A 125 -18.46 7.43 1.80
CA LEU A 125 -17.98 6.25 1.09
C LEU A 125 -18.04 5.00 1.97
N ASP A 126 -17.80 5.16 3.27
CA ASP A 126 -17.87 4.06 4.21
C ASP A 126 -19.29 3.49 4.32
N ILE A 127 -20.31 4.34 4.37
CA ILE A 127 -21.73 3.94 4.30
C ILE A 127 -22.04 3.26 2.96
N ILE A 128 -21.63 3.85 1.82
CA ILE A 128 -21.85 3.28 0.48
C ILE A 128 -21.26 1.87 0.38
N SER A 129 -20.09 1.67 0.96
CA SER A 129 -19.38 0.39 0.92
C SER A 129 -19.90 -0.65 1.91
N GLY A 130 -20.71 -0.26 2.91
CA GLY A 130 -21.13 -1.14 4.00
C GLY A 130 -20.06 -1.33 5.09
N GLY A 131 -19.16 -0.36 5.30
CA GLY A 131 -18.11 -0.47 6.31
C GLY A 131 -16.80 -1.09 5.80
N ARG A 132 -16.44 -0.84 4.54
CA ARG A 132 -15.24 -1.42 3.90
C ARG A 132 -14.17 -0.39 3.54
N VAL A 133 -14.33 0.88 3.92
CA VAL A 133 -13.35 1.94 3.61
C VAL A 133 -12.28 2.03 4.69
N GLY A 134 -11.02 2.24 4.30
CA GLY A 134 -9.95 2.70 5.18
C GLY A 134 -9.25 3.93 4.60
N TRP A 135 -8.55 4.67 5.46
CA TRP A 135 -7.82 5.88 5.08
C TRP A 135 -6.33 5.72 5.34
N ASN A 136 -5.53 5.65 4.29
CA ASN A 136 -4.08 5.77 4.40
C ASN A 136 -3.70 7.25 4.56
N ALA A 137 -3.46 7.67 5.81
CA ALA A 137 -3.16 9.02 6.22
C ALA A 137 -1.66 9.31 6.06
N VAL A 138 -1.30 10.00 4.98
CA VAL A 138 0.10 10.32 4.66
C VAL A 138 0.34 11.82 4.66
N THR A 139 1.55 12.22 5.05
CA THR A 139 2.05 13.57 4.81
C THR A 139 2.63 13.63 3.40
N THR A 140 2.23 14.61 2.60
CA THR A 140 2.80 14.75 1.25
C THR A 140 4.26 15.16 1.37
N GLY A 141 5.19 14.33 0.89
CA GLY A 141 6.64 14.51 1.02
C GLY A 141 7.35 15.11 -0.19
N THR A 142 6.67 15.21 -1.31
CA THR A 142 7.28 15.60 -2.58
C THR A 142 7.18 17.10 -2.82
N PRO A 143 8.30 17.85 -2.86
CA PRO A 143 8.27 19.32 -2.89
C PRO A 143 7.48 19.93 -4.05
N HIS A 144 7.59 19.35 -5.26
CA HIS A 144 6.91 19.89 -6.44
C HIS A 144 5.38 19.76 -6.35
N THR A 145 4.87 18.79 -5.58
CA THR A 145 3.43 18.61 -5.36
C THR A 145 2.80 19.84 -4.70
N ALA A 146 3.55 20.57 -3.87
CA ALA A 146 3.02 21.75 -3.18
C ALA A 146 2.52 22.83 -4.11
N TYR A 147 3.18 22.99 -5.26
CA TYR A 147 2.84 24.02 -6.23
C TYR A 147 1.52 23.76 -6.97
N ASN A 148 0.95 22.54 -6.87
CA ASN A 148 -0.41 22.24 -7.34
C ASN A 148 -1.49 22.76 -6.38
N PHE A 149 -1.16 22.99 -5.11
CA PHE A 149 -2.10 23.41 -4.05
C PHE A 149 -1.91 24.87 -3.64
N GLY A 150 -1.08 25.62 -4.38
CA GLY A 150 -0.80 27.03 -4.15
C GLY A 150 0.67 27.36 -4.30
N ASN A 151 1.04 28.64 -4.19
CA ASN A 151 2.41 29.08 -4.42
C ASN A 151 3.28 29.08 -3.15
N LYS A 152 3.17 28.03 -2.31
CA LYS A 152 3.94 27.88 -1.08
C LYS A 152 4.67 26.54 -1.07
N PRO A 153 5.91 26.48 -0.55
CA PRO A 153 6.63 25.21 -0.41
C PRO A 153 5.93 24.30 0.62
N LEU A 154 6.31 23.02 0.62
CA LEU A 154 5.91 22.10 1.69
C LEU A 154 6.39 22.63 3.06
N PRO A 155 5.56 22.51 4.11
CA PRO A 155 6.06 22.64 5.48
C PRO A 155 7.15 21.58 5.74
N ASP A 156 8.03 21.85 6.71
CA ASP A 156 9.03 20.88 7.14
C ASP A 156 8.38 19.60 7.69
N THR A 157 9.16 18.52 7.79
CA THR A 157 8.67 17.20 8.20
C THR A 157 7.99 17.22 9.56
N THR A 158 8.58 17.86 10.57
CA THR A 158 8.00 17.96 11.91
C THR A 158 6.64 18.64 11.86
N THR A 159 6.57 19.81 11.24
CA THR A 159 5.32 20.57 11.06
C THR A 159 4.25 19.73 10.34
N ARG A 160 4.62 19.01 9.26
CA ARG A 160 3.67 18.15 8.52
C ARG A 160 3.10 17.03 9.39
N TYR A 161 3.88 16.45 10.29
CA TYR A 161 3.39 15.41 11.20
C TYR A 161 2.57 15.98 12.37
N GLU A 162 2.89 17.17 12.88
CA GLU A 162 1.99 17.87 13.82
C GLU A 162 0.63 18.17 13.18
N MET A 163 0.62 18.63 11.93
CA MET A 163 -0.61 18.80 11.15
C MET A 163 -1.35 17.47 10.95
N ALA A 164 -0.62 16.37 10.69
CA ALA A 164 -1.24 15.06 10.51
C ALA A 164 -1.94 14.57 11.78
N ASP A 165 -1.33 14.77 12.96
CA ASP A 165 -1.94 14.43 14.25
C ASP A 165 -3.27 15.18 14.47
N GLU A 166 -3.26 16.50 14.28
CA GLU A 166 -4.48 17.31 14.40
C GLU A 166 -5.53 16.94 13.35
N MET A 167 -5.12 16.67 12.10
CA MET A 167 -6.03 16.25 11.02
C MET A 167 -6.75 14.95 11.37
N VAL A 168 -6.01 13.91 11.77
CA VAL A 168 -6.59 12.61 12.12
C VAL A 168 -7.51 12.74 13.33
N THR A 169 -7.09 13.51 14.35
CA THR A 169 -7.90 13.77 15.55
C THR A 169 -9.19 14.51 15.21
N ALA A 170 -9.12 15.58 14.40
CA ALA A 170 -10.28 16.35 13.97
C ALA A 170 -11.26 15.51 13.14
N VAL A 171 -10.75 14.69 12.22
CA VAL A 171 -11.57 13.78 11.40
C VAL A 171 -12.27 12.72 12.26
N GLN A 172 -11.54 12.05 13.16
CA GLN A 172 -12.16 11.08 14.08
C GLN A 172 -13.18 11.74 15.00
N SER A 173 -12.90 12.94 15.51
CA SER A 173 -13.85 13.69 16.32
C SER A 173 -15.14 14.02 15.55
N LEU A 174 -15.02 14.42 14.28
CA LEU A 174 -16.16 14.65 13.40
C LEU A 174 -16.96 13.37 13.15
N TRP A 175 -16.32 12.22 12.97
CA TRP A 175 -17.03 10.95 12.86
C TRP A 175 -17.81 10.59 14.12
N GLY A 176 -17.30 10.92 15.31
CA GLY A 176 -17.98 10.70 16.59
C GLY A 176 -19.09 11.72 16.92
N SER A 177 -19.23 12.79 16.13
CA SER A 177 -20.18 13.87 16.41
C SER A 177 -21.66 13.50 16.18
N PHE A 178 -21.92 12.45 15.41
CA PHE A 178 -23.25 11.87 15.22
C PHE A 178 -23.36 10.64 16.12
N GLY A 179 -24.12 10.69 17.22
CA GLY A 179 -24.19 9.57 18.16
C GLY A 179 -24.63 8.26 17.50
N GLU A 180 -24.09 7.12 17.95
CA GLU A 180 -24.27 5.83 17.27
C GLU A 180 -25.74 5.42 17.10
N ASN A 181 -26.54 5.72 18.12
CA ASN A 181 -27.97 5.41 18.17
C ASN A 181 -28.83 6.67 17.92
N ALA A 182 -28.28 7.68 17.25
CA ALA A 182 -29.02 8.91 16.96
C ALA A 182 -29.97 8.75 15.77
N TYR A 183 -29.64 7.91 14.79
CA TYR A 183 -30.48 7.67 13.62
C TYR A 183 -31.57 6.64 13.93
N ILE A 184 -32.85 7.04 13.85
CA ILE A 184 -34.00 6.19 14.19
C ILE A 184 -34.79 5.79 12.94
N ALA A 185 -35.23 6.78 12.16
CA ALA A 185 -36.11 6.60 11.00
C ALA A 185 -37.43 5.84 11.29
N ASP A 186 -38.11 6.16 12.40
CA ASP A 186 -39.41 5.55 12.73
C ASP A 186 -40.57 6.25 11.99
N GLN A 187 -41.17 5.55 11.04
CA GLN A 187 -42.28 6.04 10.24
C GLN A 187 -43.60 6.20 11.01
N LYS A 188 -43.81 5.44 12.10
CA LYS A 188 -45.04 5.50 12.89
C LYS A 188 -45.07 6.70 13.82
N THR A 189 -43.94 6.99 14.47
CA THR A 189 -43.82 8.13 15.39
C THR A 189 -43.42 9.42 14.66
N GLY A 190 -42.82 9.31 13.47
CA GLY A 190 -42.23 10.44 12.74
C GLY A 190 -40.85 10.85 13.26
N GLU A 191 -40.30 10.10 14.23
CA GLU A 191 -39.00 10.37 14.82
C GLU A 191 -37.88 9.90 13.88
N PHE A 192 -37.24 10.85 13.20
CA PHE A 192 -36.12 10.55 12.32
C PHE A 192 -34.80 10.40 13.08
N ILE A 193 -34.59 11.22 14.12
CA ILE A 193 -33.30 11.39 14.78
C ILE A 193 -33.44 11.82 16.25
N GLN A 194 -32.55 11.33 17.12
CA GLN A 194 -32.39 11.81 18.50
C GLN A 194 -31.42 12.98 18.53
N MET A 195 -31.96 14.20 18.56
CA MET A 195 -31.17 15.41 18.32
C MET A 195 -30.19 15.74 19.45
N ASP A 196 -30.45 15.28 20.67
CA ASP A 196 -29.56 15.37 21.84
C ASP A 196 -28.30 14.50 21.72
N LYS A 197 -28.31 13.52 20.80
CA LYS A 197 -27.14 12.69 20.48
C LYS A 197 -26.27 13.26 19.36
N LEU A 198 -26.60 14.43 18.82
CA LEU A 198 -25.77 15.14 17.84
C LEU A 198 -25.01 16.25 18.54
N ASN A 199 -23.69 16.10 18.63
CA ASN A 199 -22.84 16.99 19.41
C ASN A 199 -21.80 17.64 18.49
N ALA A 200 -21.80 18.98 18.44
CA ALA A 200 -20.76 19.71 17.74
C ALA A 200 -19.39 19.41 18.38
N VAL A 201 -18.38 19.17 17.56
CA VAL A 201 -17.02 18.86 17.99
C VAL A 201 -16.35 20.09 18.59
N ASN A 202 -16.55 21.27 17.98
CA ASN A 202 -15.85 22.51 18.32
C ASN A 202 -14.31 22.33 18.40
N PHE A 203 -13.73 21.55 17.48
CA PHE A 203 -12.29 21.31 17.42
C PHE A 203 -11.56 22.63 17.13
N ASN A 204 -10.59 22.97 17.98
CA ASN A 204 -9.83 24.22 17.90
C ASN A 204 -8.34 23.95 18.13
N GLY A 205 -7.70 23.31 17.14
CA GLY A 205 -6.26 23.03 17.13
C GLY A 205 -5.43 24.22 16.64
N LYS A 206 -4.10 24.04 16.62
CA LYS A 206 -3.11 25.00 16.09
C LYS A 206 -3.25 25.18 14.58
N TYR A 207 -3.48 24.10 13.85
CA TYR A 207 -3.52 24.07 12.38
C TYR A 207 -4.94 24.04 11.83
N TYR A 208 -5.87 23.39 12.53
CA TYR A 208 -7.24 23.24 12.06
C TYR A 208 -8.28 23.63 13.10
N GLN A 209 -9.33 24.30 12.64
CA GLN A 209 -10.53 24.58 13.41
C GLN A 209 -11.75 24.05 12.65
N THR A 210 -12.62 23.29 13.33
CA THR A 210 -13.86 22.78 12.75
C THR A 210 -14.95 22.56 13.80
N LYS A 211 -16.18 22.97 13.48
CA LYS A 211 -17.29 22.96 14.43
C LYS A 211 -18.05 21.64 14.47
N GLY A 212 -18.40 21.08 13.31
CA GLY A 212 -19.37 19.98 13.24
C GLY A 212 -20.79 20.41 13.67
N PRO A 213 -21.70 19.45 13.93
CA PRO A 213 -21.51 18.01 13.76
C PRO A 213 -21.46 17.59 12.28
N LEU A 214 -21.03 16.36 12.03
CA LEU A 214 -21.08 15.72 10.73
C LEU A 214 -22.45 15.01 10.60
N PRO A 215 -23.28 15.34 9.59
CA PRO A 215 -24.64 14.79 9.48
C PRO A 215 -24.65 13.39 8.82
N ILE A 216 -23.76 12.49 9.24
CA ILE A 216 -23.62 11.14 8.68
C ILE A 216 -23.52 10.12 9.83
N PRO A 217 -24.40 9.11 9.88
CA PRO A 217 -24.39 8.09 10.94
C PRO A 217 -23.16 7.17 10.88
N PRO A 218 -22.92 6.34 11.92
CA PRO A 218 -21.95 5.24 11.84
C PRO A 218 -22.27 4.30 10.67
N SER A 219 -21.22 3.75 10.05
CA SER A 219 -21.33 2.54 9.23
C SER A 219 -21.30 1.30 10.13
N PRO A 220 -21.49 0.07 9.60
CA PRO A 220 -21.35 -1.15 10.39
C PRO A 220 -19.98 -1.29 11.08
N GLN A 221 -18.92 -0.67 10.55
CA GLN A 221 -17.59 -0.67 11.18
C GLN A 221 -17.35 0.51 12.14
N GLY A 222 -18.37 1.33 12.38
CA GLY A 222 -18.31 2.55 13.18
C GLY A 222 -17.62 3.66 12.41
N GLN A 223 -16.32 3.54 12.18
CA GLN A 223 -15.54 4.47 11.38
C GLN A 223 -14.39 3.80 10.60
N PRO A 224 -13.94 4.39 9.48
CA PRO A 224 -12.82 3.86 8.71
C PRO A 224 -11.56 3.63 9.57
N PRO A 225 -10.89 2.46 9.48
CA PRO A 225 -9.57 2.27 10.06
C PRO A 225 -8.54 3.18 9.39
N ILE A 226 -7.58 3.65 10.19
CA ILE A 226 -6.49 4.51 9.74
C ILE A 226 -5.30 3.61 9.33
N PHE A 227 -4.75 3.88 8.17
CA PHE A 227 -3.51 3.31 7.66
C PHE A 227 -2.42 4.38 7.60
N GLN A 228 -1.17 3.95 7.61
CA GLN A 228 0.00 4.84 7.53
C GLN A 228 1.12 4.16 6.72
N ALA A 229 2.08 4.91 6.17
CA ALA A 229 3.16 4.37 5.33
C ALA A 229 4.55 5.06 5.49
N GLY A 230 4.74 5.86 6.54
CA GLY A 230 5.95 6.65 6.77
C GLY A 230 6.93 5.99 7.74
N PRO A 231 8.15 5.62 7.31
CA PRO A 231 9.13 4.94 8.16
C PRO A 231 9.94 5.88 9.06
N SER A 232 9.72 7.20 8.99
CA SER A 232 10.41 8.17 9.85
C SER A 232 9.97 8.03 11.30
N PHE A 233 10.75 8.57 12.24
CA PHE A 233 10.40 8.57 13.66
C PHE A 233 9.00 9.17 13.91
N GLU A 234 8.69 10.31 13.29
CA GLU A 234 7.38 10.96 13.40
C GLU A 234 6.26 10.12 12.76
N GLY A 235 6.57 9.39 11.68
CA GLY A 235 5.64 8.47 11.03
C GLY A 235 5.29 7.28 11.92
N VAL A 236 6.29 6.70 12.58
CA VAL A 236 6.12 5.65 13.58
C VAL A 236 5.29 6.13 14.75
N GLU A 237 5.54 7.34 15.27
CA GLU A 237 4.75 7.91 16.36
C GLU A 237 3.28 8.13 15.98
N LEU A 238 3.03 8.69 14.79
CA LEU A 238 1.67 8.84 14.28
C LEU A 238 0.97 7.48 14.09
N ALA A 239 1.70 6.48 13.58
CA ALA A 239 1.18 5.13 13.40
C ALA A 239 0.88 4.45 14.75
N GLY A 240 1.78 4.57 15.73
CA GLY A 240 1.59 4.08 17.10
C GLY A 240 0.30 4.61 17.70
N LYS A 241 0.03 5.92 17.55
CA LYS A 241 -1.17 6.57 18.07
C LYS A 241 -2.46 6.18 17.33
N PHE A 242 -2.46 6.11 16.00
CA PHE A 242 -3.71 6.01 15.23
C PHE A 242 -3.88 4.74 14.39
N ALA A 243 -2.80 4.16 13.86
CA ALA A 243 -2.90 3.17 12.79
C ALA A 243 -3.54 1.85 13.24
N SER A 244 -4.37 1.31 12.37
CA SER A 244 -4.86 -0.07 12.38
C SER A 244 -4.12 -0.95 11.35
N GLY A 245 -3.51 -0.30 10.34
CA GLY A 245 -2.62 -0.94 9.37
C GLY A 245 -1.44 -0.03 9.00
N VAL A 246 -0.30 -0.63 8.67
CA VAL A 246 0.89 0.11 8.21
C VAL A 246 1.43 -0.57 6.96
N TYR A 247 1.58 0.18 5.87
CA TYR A 247 2.30 -0.28 4.69
C TYR A 247 3.80 -0.03 4.88
N ALA A 248 4.59 -1.08 4.72
CA ALA A 248 6.03 -1.06 4.96
C ALA A 248 6.78 -1.56 3.72
N ASN A 249 7.97 -0.99 3.49
CA ASN A 249 8.83 -1.35 2.35
C ASN A 249 10.18 -1.94 2.81
N PRO A 250 10.21 -2.95 3.70
CA PRO A 250 11.46 -3.58 4.10
C PRO A 250 12.03 -4.42 2.95
N PHE A 251 13.36 -4.47 2.83
CA PHE A 251 14.04 -5.33 1.85
C PHE A 251 14.54 -6.65 2.45
N THR A 252 14.59 -6.75 3.78
CA THR A 252 15.06 -7.94 4.51
C THR A 252 14.09 -8.30 5.63
N ILE A 253 14.10 -9.57 6.05
CA ILE A 253 13.33 -10.06 7.20
C ILE A 253 13.77 -9.33 8.47
N GLU A 254 15.06 -9.05 8.62
CA GLU A 254 15.64 -8.34 9.76
C GLU A 254 15.09 -6.92 9.87
N ASP A 255 15.12 -6.16 8.77
CA ASP A 255 14.59 -4.78 8.73
C ASP A 255 13.09 -4.77 9.03
N ALA A 256 12.35 -5.72 8.47
CA ALA A 256 10.92 -5.87 8.70
C ALA A 256 10.60 -6.14 10.17
N ARG A 257 11.32 -7.07 10.81
CA ARG A 257 11.17 -7.38 12.23
C ARG A 257 11.54 -6.19 13.11
N HIS A 258 12.62 -5.48 12.77
CA HIS A 258 13.02 -4.27 13.47
C HIS A 258 11.89 -3.23 13.41
N TYR A 259 11.44 -2.88 12.21
CA TYR A 259 10.39 -1.88 12.02
C TYR A 259 9.09 -2.25 12.74
N ARG A 260 8.66 -3.51 12.63
CA ARG A 260 7.47 -4.03 13.34
C ARG A 260 7.60 -3.87 14.86
N ASN A 261 8.78 -4.11 15.42
CA ASN A 261 9.00 -3.94 16.86
C ASN A 261 8.90 -2.47 17.29
N VAL A 262 9.45 -1.53 16.50
CA VAL A 262 9.36 -0.10 16.81
C VAL A 262 7.90 0.38 16.73
N LEU A 263 7.12 -0.06 15.73
CA LEU A 263 5.68 0.24 15.65
C LEU A 263 4.91 -0.25 16.88
N LYS A 264 5.19 -1.48 17.34
CA LYS A 264 4.57 -2.03 18.55
C LYS A 264 4.94 -1.26 19.81
N GLN A 265 6.21 -0.86 19.94
CA GLN A 265 6.67 -0.05 21.07
C GLN A 265 5.98 1.31 21.09
N SER A 266 5.84 1.96 19.94
CA SER A 266 5.11 3.23 19.83
C SER A 266 3.63 3.07 20.20
N ALA A 267 2.96 2.01 19.72
CA ALA A 267 1.58 1.71 20.13
C ALA A 267 1.43 1.58 21.66
N VAL A 268 2.34 0.85 22.31
CA VAL A 268 2.35 0.71 23.78
C VAL A 268 2.60 2.06 24.47
N ALA A 269 3.52 2.89 23.96
CA ALA A 269 3.79 4.21 24.50
C ALA A 269 2.56 5.13 24.44
N HIS A 270 1.68 4.94 23.45
CA HIS A 270 0.39 5.63 23.31
C HIS A 270 -0.79 4.88 23.98
N GLY A 271 -0.51 3.91 24.87
CA GLY A 271 -1.54 3.19 25.63
C GLY A 271 -2.40 2.22 24.83
N ARG A 272 -1.96 1.83 23.63
CA ARG A 272 -2.69 0.93 22.73
C ARG A 272 -2.18 -0.50 22.80
N ASN A 273 -3.06 -1.43 22.47
CA ASN A 273 -2.66 -2.81 22.24
C ASN A 273 -1.80 -2.90 20.96
N PRO A 274 -0.55 -3.35 21.03
CA PRO A 274 0.35 -3.42 19.88
C PRO A 274 -0.11 -4.40 18.78
N ASN A 275 -1.04 -5.31 19.10
CA ASN A 275 -1.61 -6.23 18.12
C ASN A 275 -2.73 -5.60 17.27
N GLU A 276 -3.14 -4.35 17.55
CA GLU A 276 -4.07 -3.62 16.71
C GLU A 276 -3.42 -2.99 15.47
N ILE A 277 -2.10 -3.08 15.33
CA ILE A 277 -1.38 -2.60 14.14
C ILE A 277 -1.05 -3.82 13.27
N ASN A 278 -1.70 -3.91 12.12
CA ASN A 278 -1.36 -4.89 11.09
C ASN A 278 -0.28 -4.32 10.16
N MET A 279 0.94 -4.85 10.20
CA MET A 279 1.98 -4.44 9.25
C MET A 279 1.86 -5.24 7.95
N PHE A 280 1.76 -4.53 6.82
CA PHE A 280 1.75 -5.08 5.47
C PHE A 280 3.09 -4.82 4.80
N SER A 281 3.91 -5.86 4.64
CA SER A 281 5.18 -5.75 3.92
C SER A 281 4.93 -5.81 2.42
N GLY A 282 5.34 -4.79 1.68
CA GLY A 282 5.12 -4.76 0.24
C GLY A 282 6.16 -5.56 -0.54
N PHE A 283 5.70 -6.29 -1.56
CA PHE A 283 6.55 -6.94 -2.55
C PHE A 283 5.89 -6.94 -3.93
N MET A 284 6.72 -6.94 -4.98
CA MET A 284 6.26 -7.07 -6.35
C MET A 284 6.38 -8.51 -6.81
N THR A 285 5.50 -8.93 -7.71
CA THR A 285 5.46 -10.33 -8.17
C THR A 285 5.33 -10.40 -9.67
N THR A 286 6.01 -11.38 -10.26
CA THR A 286 5.78 -11.88 -11.61
C THR A 286 5.70 -13.39 -11.58
N VAL A 287 4.51 -13.91 -11.89
CA VAL A 287 4.16 -15.32 -11.79
C VAL A 287 4.06 -15.91 -13.19
N ALA A 288 4.78 -17.00 -13.43
CA ALA A 288 4.62 -17.82 -14.64
C ALA A 288 4.80 -19.30 -14.31
N ASP A 289 4.57 -20.19 -15.27
CA ASP A 289 4.66 -21.63 -15.03
C ASP A 289 6.11 -22.11 -14.83
N THR A 290 7.10 -21.31 -15.26
CA THR A 290 8.53 -21.56 -15.02
C THR A 290 9.23 -20.25 -14.63
N ARG A 291 10.36 -20.37 -13.92
CA ARG A 291 11.20 -19.21 -13.56
C ARG A 291 11.69 -18.44 -14.78
N GLU A 292 12.07 -19.15 -15.83
CA GLU A 292 12.51 -18.53 -17.08
C GLU A 292 11.37 -17.77 -17.77
N ALA A 293 10.16 -18.33 -17.82
CA ALA A 293 9.02 -17.62 -18.40
C ALA A 293 8.65 -16.36 -17.62
N ALA A 294 8.79 -16.37 -16.29
CA ALA A 294 8.59 -15.19 -15.45
C ALA A 294 9.68 -14.13 -15.73
N LEU A 295 10.93 -14.55 -15.88
CA LEU A 295 12.04 -13.67 -16.22
C LEU A 295 11.89 -13.08 -17.63
N ASP A 296 11.43 -13.87 -18.60
CA ASP A 296 11.18 -13.41 -19.97
C ASP A 296 10.12 -12.29 -20.03
N ARG A 297 9.05 -12.40 -19.24
CA ARG A 297 8.06 -11.31 -19.09
C ARG A 297 8.72 -10.04 -18.58
N ARG A 298 9.59 -10.15 -17.57
CA ARG A 298 10.33 -9.00 -17.04
C ARG A 298 11.35 -8.44 -18.03
N ARG A 299 12.02 -9.28 -18.82
CA ARG A 299 12.90 -8.85 -19.92
C ARG A 299 12.10 -8.09 -20.99
N GLU A 300 10.89 -8.54 -21.32
CA GLU A 300 10.00 -7.84 -22.25
C GLU A 300 9.64 -6.44 -21.70
N LEU A 301 9.27 -6.34 -20.42
CA LEU A 301 9.01 -5.06 -19.76
C LEU A 301 10.22 -4.11 -19.83
N ILE A 302 11.43 -4.63 -19.57
CA ILE A 302 12.68 -3.87 -19.72
C ILE A 302 12.91 -3.46 -21.18
N GLY A 303 12.56 -4.32 -22.14
CA GLY A 303 12.62 -4.03 -23.57
C GLY A 303 11.69 -2.90 -24.02
N PHE A 304 10.66 -2.57 -23.24
CA PHE A 304 9.80 -1.41 -23.48
C PHE A 304 10.41 -0.08 -23.01
N MET A 305 11.47 -0.12 -22.21
CA MET A 305 12.07 1.06 -21.61
C MET A 305 12.82 1.89 -22.65
N PRO A 306 12.67 3.23 -22.65
CA PRO A 306 13.54 4.11 -23.43
C PRO A 306 15.02 3.88 -23.09
N GLU A 307 15.88 3.86 -24.11
CA GLU A 307 17.31 3.53 -23.98
C GLU A 307 18.02 4.41 -22.93
N ALA A 308 17.75 5.72 -22.93
CA ALA A 308 18.37 6.65 -21.98
C ALA A 308 18.03 6.32 -20.51
N GLU A 309 16.81 5.84 -20.26
CA GLU A 309 16.38 5.41 -18.93
C GLU A 309 16.98 4.05 -18.56
N PHE A 310 16.98 3.10 -19.49
CA PHE A 310 17.63 1.81 -19.30
C PHE A 310 19.11 1.98 -18.91
N LEU A 311 19.85 2.81 -19.64
CA LEU A 311 21.24 3.14 -19.30
C LEU A 311 21.34 3.89 -17.96
N GLY A 312 20.34 4.69 -17.60
CA GLY A 312 20.23 5.30 -16.27
C GLY A 312 20.10 4.28 -15.15
N GLN A 313 19.28 3.26 -15.33
CA GLN A 313 19.12 2.16 -14.39
C GLN A 313 20.38 1.29 -14.30
N ILE A 314 21.07 1.05 -15.41
CA ILE A 314 22.37 0.36 -15.42
C ILE A 314 23.43 1.16 -14.66
N ARG A 315 23.47 2.49 -14.82
CA ARG A 315 24.36 3.34 -14.01
C ARG A 315 24.05 3.26 -12.52
N TYR A 316 22.76 3.20 -12.17
CA TYR A 316 22.35 3.02 -10.78
C TYR A 316 22.79 1.67 -10.22
N LEU A 317 22.54 0.59 -10.97
CA LEU A 317 22.98 -0.76 -10.61
C LEU A 317 24.51 -0.85 -10.50
N SER A 318 25.24 -0.15 -11.37
CA SER A 318 26.71 -0.02 -11.30
C SER A 318 27.15 0.59 -9.96
N ALA A 319 26.47 1.65 -9.50
CA ALA A 319 26.73 2.29 -8.21
C ALA A 319 26.34 1.41 -7.01
N MET A 320 25.40 0.48 -7.18
CA MET A 320 25.03 -0.48 -6.13
C MET A 320 26.07 -1.58 -5.95
N VAL A 321 26.76 -2.00 -7.02
CA VAL A 321 27.69 -3.14 -6.99
C VAL A 321 29.17 -2.76 -7.14
N GLY A 322 29.48 -1.47 -7.28
CA GLY A 322 30.84 -0.95 -7.28
C GLY A 322 31.62 -1.13 -8.60
N VAL A 323 30.97 -1.58 -9.66
CA VAL A 323 31.57 -1.84 -10.98
C VAL A 323 30.77 -1.12 -12.07
N ASP A 324 31.43 -0.45 -13.01
CA ASP A 324 30.77 0.21 -14.15
C ASP A 324 30.30 -0.81 -15.19
N LEU A 325 29.03 -1.21 -15.09
CA LEU A 325 28.43 -2.26 -15.90
C LEU A 325 28.29 -1.88 -17.37
N GLN A 326 28.31 -0.58 -17.71
CA GLN A 326 28.19 -0.10 -19.09
C GLN A 326 29.36 -0.52 -19.99
N LYS A 327 30.45 -1.03 -19.41
CA LYS A 327 31.64 -1.50 -20.12
C LYS A 327 31.52 -2.93 -20.65
N PHE A 328 30.46 -3.65 -20.27
CA PHE A 328 30.26 -5.06 -20.60
C PHE A 328 29.01 -5.27 -21.45
N ASP A 329 28.89 -6.46 -22.04
CA ASP A 329 27.63 -6.86 -22.68
C ASP A 329 26.55 -7.05 -21.60
N LEU A 330 25.54 -6.18 -21.63
CA LEU A 330 24.47 -6.15 -20.64
C LEU A 330 23.55 -7.37 -20.72
N LYS A 331 23.65 -8.18 -21.77
CA LYS A 331 22.83 -9.39 -21.98
C LYS A 331 23.61 -10.69 -21.71
N GLN A 332 24.87 -10.60 -21.32
CA GLN A 332 25.68 -11.75 -20.95
C GLN A 332 26.02 -11.72 -19.45
N PRO A 333 26.21 -12.88 -18.82
CA PRO A 333 26.78 -12.94 -17.47
C PRO A 333 28.15 -12.23 -17.41
N LEU A 334 28.48 -11.66 -16.27
CA LEU A 334 29.80 -11.08 -16.05
C LEU A 334 30.86 -12.19 -15.96
N ASP A 335 32.06 -11.93 -16.48
CA ASP A 335 33.18 -12.85 -16.36
C ASP A 335 33.54 -13.09 -14.88
N PRO A 336 34.01 -14.30 -14.50
CA PRO A 336 34.35 -14.63 -13.12
C PRO A 336 35.32 -13.64 -12.45
N GLU A 337 36.30 -13.12 -13.20
CA GLU A 337 37.25 -12.12 -12.71
C GLU A 337 36.59 -10.81 -12.28
N ILE A 338 35.48 -10.43 -12.93
CA ILE A 338 34.71 -9.23 -12.58
C ILE A 338 33.84 -9.48 -11.34
N LEU A 339 33.32 -10.69 -11.16
CA LEU A 339 32.51 -11.06 -10.00
C LEU A 339 33.26 -10.87 -8.68
N ASP A 340 34.57 -11.12 -8.68
CA ASP A 340 35.47 -10.91 -7.52
C ASP A 340 35.64 -9.43 -7.15
N HIS A 341 35.35 -8.52 -8.07
CA HIS A 341 35.41 -7.07 -7.86
C HIS A 341 34.07 -6.44 -7.47
N LEU A 342 32.97 -7.20 -7.49
CA LEU A 342 31.68 -6.70 -7.04
C LEU A 342 31.69 -6.46 -5.53
N SER A 343 31.22 -5.28 -5.11
CA SER A 343 31.12 -4.89 -3.71
C SER A 343 29.77 -4.23 -3.44
N PRO A 344 28.96 -4.76 -2.50
CA PRO A 344 27.66 -4.18 -2.20
C PRO A 344 27.81 -2.82 -1.54
N ASN A 345 27.13 -1.80 -2.09
CA ASN A 345 27.07 -0.47 -1.50
C ASN A 345 26.37 -0.51 -0.12
N PRO A 346 27.05 -0.16 0.98
CA PRO A 346 26.49 -0.27 2.33
C PRO A 346 25.32 0.69 2.59
N GLN A 347 25.13 1.72 1.76
CA GLN A 347 24.02 2.67 1.88
C GLN A 347 22.79 2.28 1.07
N ASP A 348 22.85 1.18 0.33
CA ASP A 348 21.70 0.63 -0.39
C ASP A 348 21.39 -0.77 0.14
N PRO A 349 20.25 -0.98 0.84
CA PRO A 349 19.91 -2.29 1.40
C PRO A 349 19.70 -3.36 0.33
N ARG A 350 19.48 -2.99 -0.95
CA ARG A 350 19.28 -3.92 -2.07
C ARG A 350 20.58 -4.41 -2.69
N SER A 351 21.70 -3.73 -2.43
CA SER A 351 22.98 -3.98 -3.10
C SER A 351 23.47 -5.42 -2.91
N ARG A 352 23.26 -6.01 -1.72
CA ARG A 352 23.64 -7.39 -1.43
C ARG A 352 22.91 -8.39 -2.33
N ASN A 353 21.61 -8.20 -2.51
CA ASN A 353 20.81 -9.03 -3.40
C ASN A 353 21.28 -8.88 -4.86
N ALA A 354 21.58 -7.66 -5.31
CA ALA A 354 22.11 -7.43 -6.65
C ALA A 354 23.43 -8.18 -6.90
N VAL A 355 24.37 -8.13 -5.95
CA VAL A 355 25.65 -8.87 -6.02
C VAL A 355 25.41 -10.38 -6.05
N GLU A 356 24.49 -10.88 -5.25
CA GLU A 356 24.14 -12.31 -5.22
C GLU A 356 23.56 -12.79 -6.55
N LEU A 357 22.68 -12.00 -7.18
CA LEU A 357 22.16 -12.31 -8.51
C LEU A 357 23.27 -12.38 -9.57
N PHE A 358 24.24 -11.46 -9.55
CA PHE A 358 25.39 -11.56 -10.45
C PHE A 358 26.21 -12.83 -10.23
N LYS A 359 26.42 -13.23 -8.97
CA LYS A 359 27.15 -14.47 -8.62
C LYS A 359 26.42 -15.74 -9.04
N GLN A 360 25.10 -15.69 -9.18
CA GLN A 360 24.29 -16.77 -9.74
C GLN A 360 24.36 -16.86 -11.27
N GLY A 361 25.10 -15.94 -11.92
CA GLY A 361 25.32 -15.94 -13.37
C GLY A 361 24.28 -15.17 -14.17
N TYR A 362 23.50 -14.30 -13.53
CA TYR A 362 22.56 -13.43 -14.24
C TYR A 362 23.28 -12.25 -14.93
N SER A 363 22.83 -11.89 -16.14
CA SER A 363 23.33 -10.72 -16.85
C SER A 363 22.88 -9.40 -16.20
N PRO A 364 23.52 -8.24 -16.46
CA PRO A 364 23.04 -6.95 -15.98
C PRO A 364 21.57 -6.66 -16.31
N THR A 365 21.10 -7.07 -17.50
CA THR A 365 19.70 -6.97 -17.90
C THR A 365 18.80 -7.86 -17.05
N ASP A 366 19.23 -9.09 -16.75
CA ASP A 366 18.48 -10.00 -15.89
C ASP A 366 18.40 -9.51 -14.46
N VAL A 367 19.49 -8.97 -13.90
CA VAL A 367 19.49 -8.40 -12.54
C VAL A 367 18.51 -7.22 -12.45
N LEU A 368 18.40 -6.38 -13.49
CA LEU A 368 17.35 -5.36 -13.56
C LEU A 368 15.95 -5.97 -13.72
N ALA A 369 15.79 -6.96 -14.59
CA ALA A 369 14.52 -7.65 -14.81
C ALA A 369 14.00 -8.34 -13.54
N MET A 370 14.89 -8.91 -12.72
CA MET A 370 14.59 -9.47 -11.41
C MET A 370 14.33 -8.40 -10.34
N GLY A 371 14.37 -7.13 -10.72
CA GLY A 371 13.91 -6.02 -9.90
C GLY A 371 14.86 -5.60 -8.79
N ALA A 372 16.18 -5.79 -8.97
CA ALA A 372 17.19 -5.41 -7.99
C ALA A 372 17.13 -3.94 -7.56
N ILE A 373 16.54 -3.06 -8.39
CA ILE A 373 16.43 -1.62 -8.13
C ILE A 373 14.99 -1.15 -7.89
N ASN A 374 14.01 -2.06 -7.88
CA ASN A 374 12.61 -1.72 -7.61
C ASN A 374 12.41 -1.20 -6.18
N TYR A 375 11.27 -0.55 -5.94
CA TYR A 375 10.92 0.07 -4.66
C TYR A 375 10.45 -0.91 -3.58
N HIS A 376 10.23 -2.17 -3.97
CA HIS A 376 10.02 -3.30 -3.09
C HIS A 376 10.89 -4.48 -3.53
N PRO A 377 11.11 -5.49 -2.67
CA PRO A 377 11.53 -6.81 -3.12
C PRO A 377 10.65 -7.33 -4.26
N VAL A 378 11.25 -8.01 -5.24
CA VAL A 378 10.53 -8.58 -6.38
C VAL A 378 10.74 -10.09 -6.38
N VAL A 379 9.66 -10.83 -6.50
CA VAL A 379 9.70 -12.28 -6.69
C VAL A 379 9.31 -12.59 -8.12
N VAL A 380 10.28 -13.07 -8.90
CA VAL A 380 10.10 -13.46 -10.31
C VAL A 380 10.24 -14.97 -10.41
N GLY A 381 9.13 -15.67 -10.63
CA GLY A 381 9.17 -17.12 -10.61
C GLY A 381 7.84 -17.84 -10.77
N THR A 382 7.82 -19.05 -10.23
CA THR A 382 6.66 -19.93 -10.19
C THR A 382 5.71 -19.54 -9.05
N PRO A 383 4.46 -20.05 -9.06
CA PRO A 383 3.55 -19.87 -7.93
C PRO A 383 4.13 -20.35 -6.60
N ASP A 384 4.89 -21.45 -6.62
CA ASP A 384 5.59 -21.97 -5.43
C ASP A 384 6.69 -21.01 -4.94
N ASP A 385 7.48 -20.40 -5.84
CA ASP A 385 8.50 -19.42 -5.44
C ASP A 385 7.88 -18.24 -4.66
N VAL A 386 6.72 -17.76 -5.12
CA VAL A 386 6.00 -16.67 -4.45
C VAL A 386 5.42 -17.12 -3.11
N ALA A 387 4.81 -18.31 -3.06
CA ALA A 387 4.28 -18.87 -1.82
C ALA A 387 5.39 -19.14 -0.79
N ASP A 388 6.54 -19.65 -1.21
CA ASP A 388 7.72 -19.91 -0.38
C ASP A 388 8.26 -18.61 0.22
N PHE A 389 8.43 -17.57 -0.59
CA PHE A 389 8.83 -16.24 -0.11
C PHE A 389 7.86 -15.71 0.96
N MET A 390 6.56 -15.78 0.70
CA MET A 390 5.53 -15.30 1.63
C MET A 390 5.52 -16.12 2.93
N GLU A 391 5.66 -17.43 2.83
CA GLU A 391 5.71 -18.34 3.97
C GLU A 391 6.94 -18.07 4.84
N GLU A 392 8.11 -17.92 4.24
CA GLU A 392 9.36 -17.61 4.95
C GLU A 392 9.23 -16.32 5.76
N TRP A 393 8.80 -15.23 5.10
CA TRP A 393 8.62 -13.93 5.74
C TRP A 393 7.58 -13.96 6.86
N PHE A 394 6.44 -14.61 6.62
CA PHE A 394 5.38 -14.71 7.61
C PHE A 394 5.79 -15.54 8.83
N LYS A 395 6.40 -16.71 8.62
CA LYS A 395 6.89 -17.59 9.70
C LYS A 395 8.05 -16.97 10.48
N ALA A 396 8.87 -16.13 9.84
CA ALA A 396 9.91 -15.36 10.53
C ALA A 396 9.34 -14.21 11.40
N GLY A 397 8.03 -13.97 11.38
CA GLY A 397 7.38 -12.88 12.11
C GLY A 397 7.71 -11.50 11.54
N ALA A 398 8.17 -11.45 10.29
CA ALA A 398 8.54 -10.25 9.57
C ALA A 398 7.32 -9.39 9.23
N THR A 399 6.12 -9.98 9.17
CA THR A 399 4.92 -9.26 8.74
C THR A 399 3.64 -9.87 9.28
N ASP A 400 2.55 -9.09 9.30
CA ASP A 400 1.19 -9.59 9.57
C ASP A 400 0.42 -9.90 8.26
N GLY A 401 0.94 -9.39 7.14
CA GLY A 401 0.37 -9.58 5.81
C GLY A 401 1.22 -8.91 4.74
N PHE A 402 0.78 -8.97 3.49
CA PHE A 402 1.55 -8.42 2.38
C PHE A 402 0.75 -7.40 1.57
N SER A 403 1.44 -6.36 1.11
CA SER A 403 0.94 -5.45 0.09
C SER A 403 1.49 -5.92 -1.26
N ILE A 404 0.67 -6.65 -2.02
CA ILE A 404 1.08 -7.30 -3.26
C ILE A 404 0.99 -6.32 -4.41
N VAL A 405 2.05 -6.24 -5.21
CA VAL A 405 2.12 -5.41 -6.41
C VAL A 405 2.44 -6.29 -7.63
N PRO A 406 1.42 -6.84 -8.33
CA PRO A 406 1.65 -7.58 -9.57
C PRO A 406 2.19 -6.67 -10.69
N GLU A 407 3.03 -7.19 -11.59
CA GLU A 407 3.60 -6.35 -12.64
C GLU A 407 2.57 -5.83 -13.66
N SER A 408 1.45 -6.54 -13.82
CA SER A 408 0.40 -6.22 -14.79
C SER A 408 -0.98 -6.66 -14.32
N GLN A 409 -2.01 -6.33 -15.11
CA GLN A 409 -3.39 -6.78 -14.88
C GLN A 409 -3.51 -8.30 -14.88
N GLN A 410 -2.82 -8.98 -15.80
CA GLN A 410 -2.80 -10.44 -15.86
C GLN A 410 -2.11 -11.03 -14.62
N GLY A 411 -1.05 -10.38 -14.12
CA GLY A 411 -0.39 -10.78 -12.88
C GLY A 411 -1.33 -10.79 -11.66
N VAL A 412 -2.37 -9.95 -11.63
CA VAL A 412 -3.41 -10.00 -10.58
C VAL A 412 -4.18 -11.32 -10.65
N ALA A 413 -4.60 -11.72 -11.86
CA ALA A 413 -5.31 -12.98 -12.08
C ALA A 413 -4.41 -14.18 -11.78
N ASP A 414 -3.17 -14.17 -12.27
CA ASP A 414 -2.21 -15.27 -12.06
C ASP A 414 -1.92 -15.48 -10.56
N PHE A 415 -1.78 -14.40 -9.79
CA PHE A 415 -1.60 -14.51 -8.33
C PHE A 415 -2.83 -15.15 -7.67
N VAL A 416 -4.03 -14.68 -8.01
CA VAL A 416 -5.28 -15.20 -7.45
C VAL A 416 -5.52 -16.66 -7.83
N GLU A 417 -5.27 -17.04 -9.07
CA GLU A 417 -5.55 -18.37 -9.58
C GLU A 417 -4.48 -19.39 -9.18
N LYS A 418 -3.22 -18.97 -9.05
CA LYS A 418 -2.09 -19.90 -8.87
C LYS A 418 -1.43 -19.83 -7.49
N VAL A 419 -1.33 -18.65 -6.87
CA VAL A 419 -0.63 -18.49 -5.57
C VAL A 419 -1.59 -18.65 -4.39
N VAL A 420 -2.77 -18.03 -4.44
CA VAL A 420 -3.75 -18.10 -3.34
C VAL A 420 -4.11 -19.56 -2.95
N PRO A 421 -4.36 -20.48 -3.89
CA PRO A 421 -4.66 -21.87 -3.54
C PRO A 421 -3.52 -22.56 -2.79
N ILE A 422 -2.26 -22.25 -3.12
CA ILE A 422 -1.08 -22.80 -2.44
C ILE A 422 -1.04 -22.30 -1.00
N LEU A 423 -1.25 -20.99 -0.78
CA LEU A 423 -1.28 -20.41 0.56
C LEU A 423 -2.42 -21.00 1.42
N GLN A 424 -3.58 -21.24 0.82
CA GLN A 424 -4.72 -21.90 1.47
C GLN A 424 -4.42 -23.35 1.81
N GLN A 425 -3.84 -24.12 0.88
CA GLN A 425 -3.44 -25.51 1.11
C GLN A 425 -2.40 -25.63 2.23
N ARG A 426 -1.48 -24.66 2.33
CA ARG A 426 -0.48 -24.58 3.40
C ARG A 426 -1.04 -24.08 4.74
N GLY A 427 -2.33 -23.73 4.80
CA GLY A 427 -2.99 -23.21 6.01
C GLY A 427 -2.58 -21.79 6.40
N LEU A 428 -1.81 -21.10 5.54
CA LEU A 428 -1.33 -19.74 5.78
C LEU A 428 -2.41 -18.68 5.54
N TYR A 429 -3.41 -19.00 4.72
CA TYR A 429 -4.43 -18.07 4.27
C TYR A 429 -5.85 -18.60 4.44
N HIS A 430 -6.79 -17.70 4.71
CA HIS A 430 -8.20 -18.05 4.89
C HIS A 430 -8.86 -18.57 3.61
N LEU A 431 -9.87 -19.44 3.79
CA LEU A 431 -10.67 -19.97 2.68
C LEU A 431 -11.79 -19.01 2.27
N ASP A 432 -12.35 -18.27 3.22
CA ASP A 432 -13.39 -17.27 2.97
C ASP A 432 -13.42 -16.20 4.07
N TYR A 433 -14.04 -15.06 3.74
CA TYR A 433 -14.22 -13.94 4.64
C TYR A 433 -15.04 -14.34 5.88
N GLN A 434 -14.54 -13.95 7.06
CA GLN A 434 -15.20 -14.21 8.34
C GLN A 434 -16.15 -13.07 8.79
N GLY A 435 -16.09 -11.92 8.12
CA GLY A 435 -16.88 -10.73 8.44
C GLY A 435 -17.21 -9.90 7.21
N ASP A 436 -17.94 -8.81 7.40
CA ASP A 436 -18.43 -7.92 6.35
C ASP A 436 -17.61 -6.63 6.22
N THR A 437 -16.93 -6.24 7.29
CA THR A 437 -16.25 -4.95 7.39
C THR A 437 -14.73 -5.07 7.30
N LEU A 438 -14.08 -3.98 6.87
CA LEU A 438 -12.62 -3.92 6.83
C LEU A 438 -12.01 -4.11 8.23
N ARG A 439 -12.63 -3.57 9.29
CA ARG A 439 -12.15 -3.81 10.66
C ARG A 439 -12.17 -5.28 11.07
N GLU A 440 -13.23 -6.02 10.72
CA GLU A 440 -13.30 -7.46 10.97
C GLU A 440 -12.23 -8.23 10.18
N HIS A 441 -12.02 -7.89 8.91
CA HIS A 441 -10.94 -8.51 8.11
C HIS A 441 -9.56 -8.25 8.72
N LEU A 442 -9.35 -7.05 9.26
CA LEU A 442 -8.09 -6.71 9.94
C LEU A 442 -7.97 -7.27 11.36
N GLY A 443 -9.06 -7.82 11.92
CA GLY A 443 -9.10 -8.28 13.31
C GLY A 443 -8.89 -7.13 14.32
N VAL A 444 -9.33 -5.91 13.99
CA VAL A 444 -9.21 -4.74 14.88
C VAL A 444 -10.57 -4.38 15.46
N ALA A 445 -10.57 -3.86 16.69
CA ALA A 445 -11.81 -3.55 17.40
C ALA A 445 -12.66 -2.49 16.69
N TYR A 446 -13.97 -2.60 16.89
CA TYR A 446 -14.91 -1.53 16.56
C TYR A 446 -14.48 -0.23 17.25
N GLN A 447 -14.58 0.89 16.54
CA GLN A 447 -14.21 2.20 17.06
C GLN A 447 -15.17 3.26 16.54
N TYR A 448 -15.51 4.21 17.40
CA TYR A 448 -16.32 5.35 17.05
C TYR A 448 -15.82 6.62 17.75
N GLY A 449 -15.43 7.63 16.97
CA GLY A 449 -14.79 8.83 17.49
C GLY A 449 -13.29 8.66 17.77
N VAL A 450 -12.77 9.59 18.58
CA VAL A 450 -11.40 9.56 19.12
C VAL A 450 -11.34 8.51 20.22
N ARG A 451 -10.20 7.79 20.33
CA ARG A 451 -9.95 6.89 21.46
C ARG A 451 -9.80 7.69 22.75
N THR A 452 -10.54 7.31 23.78
CA THR A 452 -10.47 7.90 25.14
C THR A 452 -9.44 7.22 26.00
#